data_AF-A0A5A9NMV8-F1
#
_entry.id   AF-A0A5A9NMV8-F1
#
_cell.length_a   1.000
_cell.length_b   1.000
_cell.length_c   1.000
_cell.angle_alpha   90.00
_cell.angle_beta   90.00
_cell.angle_gamma   90.00
#
_symmetry.space_group_name_H-M   'P 1'
#
loop_
_entity.id
_entity.type
_entity.pdbx_description
1 polymer ?
#
loop_
_entity_poly.entity_id
_entity_poly.type
_entity_poly.pdbx_seq_one_letter_code
_entity_poly.pdbx_strand_id
1 'polypeptide(L)'
;MESPSHLASGLLTQAAGALKDCGVPSRGLDEGCAIIRPPRDGGIRYRGLTQEQIRSVQVLPVDYEIEYICRANRIIVGPKVRKCLPDGTWTDLNQRSRCLLPCARVWTSLENGRVTVHPPGPAVEGTILHYSCLEGFILVGRNSTQCNKLGKWDSPKPVCHYPPLVFAKLINGGVTVSICQLMSANQQGSERGVVMEGRPAGNERG
;
A
#
# COMPACT_ATOMS: atom_id res chain seq x y z
N MET A 1 -84.53 52.31 19.11
CA MET A 1 -83.10 52.69 19.13
C MET A 1 -82.55 52.35 17.77
N GLU A 2 -82.28 53.44 17.04
CA GLU A 2 -81.48 53.62 15.84
C GLU A 2 -81.55 52.61 14.69
N SER A 3 -82.36 53.03 13.71
CA SER A 3 -82.14 53.03 12.26
C SER A 3 -80.71 53.47 11.81
N PRO A 4 -80.42 53.66 10.50
CA PRO A 4 -80.15 52.63 9.51
C PRO A 4 -78.91 52.97 8.62
N SER A 5 -78.69 52.14 7.60
CA SER A 5 -78.26 52.51 6.23
C SER A 5 -76.83 53.05 5.96
N HIS A 6 -76.08 52.33 5.11
CA HIS A 6 -75.79 52.68 3.69
C HIS A 6 -74.53 51.92 3.19
N LEU A 7 -74.73 51.04 2.19
CA LEU A 7 -74.19 51.12 0.81
C LEU A 7 -72.65 51.22 0.68
N ALA A 8 -72.03 50.23 0.02
CA ALA A 8 -71.50 50.36 -1.34
C ALA A 8 -70.61 49.18 -1.76
N SER A 9 -70.62 48.95 -3.07
CA SER A 9 -70.03 47.91 -3.90
C SER A 9 -68.49 47.79 -3.90
N GLY A 10 -68.01 46.65 -4.42
CA GLY A 10 -66.87 46.65 -5.35
C GLY A 10 -65.62 45.89 -4.89
N LEU A 11 -65.26 44.87 -5.66
CA LEU A 11 -64.05 44.04 -5.53
C LEU A 11 -62.75 44.86 -5.49
N LEU A 12 -61.84 44.49 -4.58
CA LEU A 12 -60.39 44.55 -4.81
C LEU A 12 -59.71 43.33 -4.20
N THR A 13 -59.20 42.48 -5.10
CA THR A 13 -58.24 41.42 -4.86
C THR A 13 -57.02 41.97 -4.12
N GLN A 14 -56.66 41.40 -2.97
CA GLN A 14 -55.32 41.60 -2.41
C GLN A 14 -54.69 40.26 -2.05
N ALA A 15 -53.51 40.07 -2.64
CA ALA A 15 -52.68 38.91 -2.57
C ALA A 15 -52.26 38.61 -1.13
N ALA A 16 -52.54 37.41 -0.66
CA ALA A 16 -51.79 36.82 0.44
C ALA A 16 -50.37 36.56 -0.08
N GLY A 17 -49.46 37.47 0.28
CA GLY A 17 -48.05 37.34 -0.02
C GLY A 17 -47.53 35.98 0.44
N ALA A 18 -46.71 35.38 -0.41
CA ALA A 18 -45.83 34.29 -0.02
C ALA A 18 -44.93 34.80 1.11
N LEU A 19 -45.34 34.54 2.36
CA LEU A 19 -44.37 34.27 3.40
C LEU A 19 -43.65 33.02 2.92
N LYS A 20 -42.49 33.25 2.30
CA LYS A 20 -41.37 32.31 2.34
C LYS A 20 -41.32 31.89 3.80
N ASP A 21 -41.85 30.70 4.04
CA ASP A 21 -41.39 29.89 5.13
C ASP A 21 -39.87 29.84 4.89
N CYS A 22 -39.14 30.68 5.62
CA CYS A 22 -37.74 30.42 5.85
C CYS A 22 -37.80 29.10 6.60
N GLY A 23 -37.86 27.99 5.85
CA GLY A 23 -37.76 26.66 6.36
C GLY A 23 -36.45 26.66 7.11
N VAL A 24 -36.53 26.94 8.41
CA VAL A 24 -35.52 26.58 9.35
C VAL A 24 -35.40 25.09 9.14
N PRO A 25 -34.24 24.56 8.69
CA PRO A 25 -34.05 23.14 8.77
C PRO A 25 -34.16 22.82 10.26
N SER A 26 -35.27 22.25 10.68
CA SER A 26 -35.40 21.56 11.95
C SER A 26 -34.62 20.25 11.84
N ARG A 27 -33.28 20.33 11.82
CA ARG A 27 -32.33 19.22 11.81
C ARG A 27 -31.01 19.81 12.31
N GLY A 28 -30.35 19.43 13.39
CA GLY A 28 -30.54 18.55 14.53
C GLY A 28 -29.20 18.68 15.28
N LEU A 29 -29.16 18.67 16.61
CA LEU A 29 -27.91 18.77 17.40
C LEU A 29 -26.97 17.54 17.27
N ASP A 30 -27.03 16.83 16.14
CA ASP A 30 -26.33 15.58 15.81
C ASP A 30 -25.40 15.71 14.57
N GLU A 31 -25.06 16.94 14.15
CA GLU A 31 -24.23 17.24 12.98
C GLU A 31 -22.72 17.05 13.27
N GLY A 32 -22.32 15.83 13.56
CA GLY A 32 -20.93 15.52 13.77
C GLY A 32 -20.64 14.03 13.65
N CYS A 33 -19.38 13.66 13.83
CA CYS A 33 -18.92 12.32 13.55
C CYS A 33 -18.75 11.52 14.83
N ALA A 34 -19.24 10.27 14.81
CA ALA A 34 -19.05 9.35 15.92
C ALA A 34 -17.56 9.03 16.16
N ILE A 35 -17.22 8.74 17.42
CA ILE A 35 -15.87 8.29 17.81
C ILE A 35 -15.52 6.96 17.12
N ILE A 36 -14.38 6.94 16.42
CA ILE A 36 -13.83 5.71 15.83
C ILE A 36 -13.07 4.89 16.88
N ARG A 37 -13.33 3.57 16.95
CA ARG A 37 -12.53 2.69 17.83
C ARG A 37 -11.10 2.54 17.29
N PRO A 38 -10.06 2.67 18.14
CA PRO A 38 -8.68 2.55 17.69
C PRO A 38 -8.35 1.15 17.13
N PRO A 39 -7.47 1.04 16.11
CA PRO A 39 -7.03 -0.25 15.57
C PRO A 39 -6.29 -1.12 16.60
N ARG A 40 -6.28 -2.45 16.44
CA ARG A 40 -5.53 -3.37 17.34
C ARG A 40 -4.04 -3.03 17.42
N ASP A 41 -3.40 -2.77 16.28
CA ASP A 41 -1.96 -2.51 16.19
C ASP A 41 -1.60 -1.00 16.26
N GLY A 42 -2.56 -0.16 16.63
CA GLY A 42 -2.42 1.29 16.64
C GLY A 42 -3.34 2.01 17.62
N GLY A 43 -3.36 3.33 17.52
CA GLY A 43 -4.22 4.23 18.26
C GLY A 43 -4.76 5.32 17.35
N ILE A 44 -5.61 6.16 17.91
CA ILE A 44 -6.09 7.37 17.27
C ILE A 44 -5.82 8.52 18.22
N ARG A 45 -5.22 9.58 17.69
CA ARG A 45 -4.98 10.82 18.42
C ARG A 45 -6.12 11.78 18.12
N TYR A 46 -6.89 12.07 19.15
CA TYR A 46 -7.94 13.09 19.16
C TYR A 46 -7.31 14.41 19.62
N ARG A 47 -7.15 15.36 18.69
CA ARG A 47 -6.51 16.66 18.99
C ARG A 47 -7.31 17.43 20.04
N GLY A 48 -6.65 17.76 21.16
CA GLY A 48 -7.25 18.61 22.19
C GLY A 48 -8.27 17.92 23.10
N LEU A 49 -8.34 16.58 23.10
CA LEU A 49 -9.17 15.81 24.04
C LEU A 49 -8.31 14.92 24.93
N THR A 50 -8.65 14.84 26.22
CA THR A 50 -8.08 13.87 27.16
C THR A 50 -8.75 12.51 27.04
N GLN A 51 -8.15 11.49 27.67
CA GLN A 51 -8.70 10.13 27.64
C GLN A 51 -10.08 10.03 28.30
N GLU A 52 -10.33 10.84 29.32
CA GLU A 52 -11.59 10.95 30.06
C GLU A 52 -12.66 11.60 29.17
N GLN A 53 -12.30 12.70 28.50
CA GLN A 53 -13.20 13.38 27.56
C GLN A 53 -13.57 12.49 26.37
N ILE A 54 -12.62 11.70 25.85
CA ILE A 54 -12.87 10.72 24.78
C ILE A 54 -13.89 9.66 25.21
N ARG A 55 -13.97 9.31 26.51
CA ARG A 55 -14.95 8.33 27.02
C ARG A 55 -16.36 8.90 27.14
N SER A 56 -16.48 10.21 27.33
CA SER A 56 -17.78 10.89 27.49
C SER A 56 -18.32 11.48 26.19
N VAL A 57 -17.46 11.89 25.26
CA VAL A 57 -17.88 12.47 23.98
C VAL A 57 -18.40 11.38 23.05
N GLN A 58 -19.57 11.62 22.45
CA GLN A 58 -20.18 10.69 21.50
C GLN A 58 -20.06 11.19 20.05
N VAL A 59 -20.03 12.52 19.88
CA VAL A 59 -20.04 13.20 18.59
C VAL A 59 -18.93 14.24 18.55
N LEU A 60 -18.11 14.21 17.50
CA LEU A 60 -17.07 15.20 17.23
C LEU A 60 -17.57 16.22 16.20
N PRO A 61 -17.24 17.51 16.36
CA PRO A 61 -17.77 18.54 15.48
C PRO A 61 -17.29 18.38 14.04
N VAL A 62 -18.04 18.97 13.10
CA VAL A 62 -17.60 19.13 11.70
C VAL A 62 -16.21 19.76 11.65
N ASP A 63 -15.43 19.34 10.66
CA ASP A 63 -14.04 19.71 10.45
C ASP A 63 -13.04 19.20 11.48
N TYR A 64 -13.48 18.49 12.52
CA TYR A 64 -12.57 17.87 13.50
C TYR A 64 -11.67 16.83 12.82
N GLU A 65 -10.39 16.83 13.18
CA GLU A 65 -9.39 15.91 12.63
C GLU A 65 -8.90 14.90 13.66
N ILE A 66 -8.82 13.65 13.23
CA ILE A 66 -8.17 12.57 13.96
C ILE A 66 -6.95 12.08 13.20
N GLU A 67 -5.94 11.63 13.93
CA GLU A 67 -4.73 11.05 13.33
C GLU A 67 -4.51 9.62 13.83
N TYR A 68 -4.40 8.67 12.91
CA TYR A 68 -4.00 7.31 13.23
C TYR A 68 -2.50 7.25 13.58
N ILE A 69 -2.20 6.53 14.66
CA ILE A 69 -0.83 6.32 15.15
C ILE A 69 -0.56 4.83 15.26
N CYS A 70 0.60 4.38 14.81
CA CYS A 70 1.00 2.99 14.92
C CYS A 70 1.85 2.74 16.17
N ARG A 71 1.69 1.55 16.78
CA ARG A 71 2.55 1.11 17.89
C ARG A 71 3.83 0.47 17.36
N ALA A 72 4.89 0.53 18.17
CA ALA A 72 6.20 -0.04 17.85
C ALA A 72 6.78 0.51 16.54
N ASN A 73 7.54 -0.30 15.80
CA ASN A 73 8.18 0.05 14.53
C ASN A 73 7.28 -0.14 13.30
N ARG A 74 5.95 -0.12 13.48
CA ARG A 74 4.97 -0.25 12.40
C ARG A 74 4.74 1.09 11.70
N ILE A 75 4.35 1.04 10.44
CA ILE A 75 3.98 2.22 9.64
C ILE A 75 2.51 2.17 9.23
N ILE A 76 1.92 3.35 9.04
CA ILE A 76 0.53 3.49 8.59
C ILE A 76 0.43 3.29 7.08
N VAL A 77 -0.47 2.41 6.65
CA VAL A 77 -0.84 2.21 5.24
C VAL A 77 -2.31 2.52 5.09
N GLY A 78 -2.63 3.44 4.18
CA GLY A 78 -3.96 4.06 4.03
C GLY A 78 -4.02 5.47 4.64
N PRO A 79 -5.23 6.05 4.76
CA PRO A 79 -5.42 7.42 5.26
C PRO A 79 -4.87 7.58 6.68
N LYS A 80 -3.90 8.49 6.86
CA LYS A 80 -3.32 8.78 8.17
C LYS A 80 -4.19 9.71 9.00
N VAL A 81 -4.81 10.69 8.36
CA VAL A 81 -5.69 11.68 8.97
C VAL A 81 -7.09 11.49 8.40
N ARG A 82 -8.10 11.63 9.25
CA ARG A 82 -9.49 11.72 8.80
C ARG A 82 -10.12 12.97 9.37
N LYS A 83 -10.96 13.59 8.56
CA LYS A 83 -11.68 14.82 8.90
C LYS A 83 -13.18 14.54 8.96
N CYS A 84 -13.85 15.12 9.95
CA CYS A 84 -15.30 15.02 10.07
C CYS A 84 -15.98 15.93 9.03
N LEU A 85 -16.91 15.39 8.27
CA LEU A 85 -17.66 16.09 7.23
C LEU A 85 -19.03 16.58 7.76
N PRO A 86 -19.64 17.58 7.10
CA PRO A 86 -20.96 18.08 7.48
C PRO A 86 -22.09 17.05 7.43
N ASP A 87 -21.91 15.97 6.66
CA ASP A 87 -22.87 14.87 6.56
C ASP A 87 -22.76 13.84 7.71
N GLY A 88 -21.93 14.13 8.73
CA GLY A 88 -21.69 13.26 9.88
C GLY A 88 -20.74 12.10 9.60
N THR A 89 -20.09 12.08 8.43
CA THR A 89 -19.16 11.01 8.05
C THR A 89 -17.69 11.44 8.12
N TRP A 90 -16.79 10.47 8.28
CA TRP A 90 -15.35 10.73 8.21
C TRP A 90 -14.85 10.62 6.77
N THR A 91 -13.89 11.45 6.38
CA THR A 91 -13.19 11.28 5.09
C THR A 91 -12.59 9.88 4.95
N ASP A 92 -12.52 9.39 3.71
CA ASP A 92 -11.87 8.13 3.33
C ASP A 92 -12.40 6.88 4.08
N LEU A 93 -13.68 6.87 4.46
CA LEU A 93 -14.31 5.73 5.16
C LEU A 93 -14.20 4.40 4.41
N ASN A 94 -14.16 4.44 3.08
CA ASN A 94 -13.99 3.29 2.21
C ASN A 94 -12.56 2.71 2.22
N GLN A 95 -11.55 3.45 2.70
CA GLN A 95 -10.16 3.01 2.77
C GLN A 95 -9.75 2.65 4.20
N ARG A 96 -9.26 1.42 4.40
CA ARG A 96 -8.79 0.97 5.73
C ARG A 96 -7.38 1.48 6.04
N SER A 97 -7.24 2.15 7.18
CA SER A 97 -5.94 2.50 7.76
C SER A 97 -5.39 1.32 8.58
N ARG A 98 -4.22 0.81 8.20
CA ARG A 98 -3.59 -0.37 8.84
C ARG A 98 -2.18 -0.05 9.32
N CYS A 99 -1.81 -0.60 10.47
CA CYS A 99 -0.46 -0.50 11.01
C CYS A 99 0.33 -1.78 10.71
N LEU A 100 1.20 -1.71 9.71
CA LEU A 100 1.92 -2.87 9.19
C LEU A 100 3.42 -2.76 9.48
N LEU A 101 4.07 -3.91 9.70
CA LEU A 101 5.52 -3.94 9.86
C LEU A 101 6.20 -3.72 8.51
N PRO A 102 7.19 -2.82 8.42
CA PRO A 102 7.96 -2.63 7.20
C PRO A 102 8.94 -3.78 6.99
N CYS A 103 9.18 -4.14 5.73
CA CYS A 103 10.28 -5.01 5.32
C CYS A 103 11.46 -4.19 4.78
N ALA A 104 12.65 -4.81 4.78
CA ALA A 104 13.88 -4.17 4.31
C ALA A 104 13.77 -3.73 2.84
N ARG A 105 13.87 -2.42 2.59
CA ARG A 105 13.75 -1.82 1.25
C ARG A 105 14.87 -2.21 0.29
N VAL A 106 16.01 -2.69 0.79
CA VAL A 106 17.13 -3.16 -0.06
C VAL A 106 16.74 -4.31 -1.00
N TRP A 107 15.58 -4.93 -0.78
CA TRP A 107 15.01 -5.99 -1.62
C TRP A 107 14.13 -5.50 -2.76
N THR A 108 13.71 -4.23 -2.74
CA THR A 108 12.88 -3.62 -3.78
C THR A 108 13.68 -3.14 -4.99
N SER A 109 14.96 -3.49 -5.05
CA SER A 109 15.84 -3.31 -6.20
C SER A 109 16.66 -4.57 -6.42
N LEU A 110 17.01 -4.85 -7.67
CA LEU A 110 17.81 -6.00 -8.07
C LEU A 110 18.85 -5.55 -9.09
N GLU A 111 20.11 -5.86 -8.84
CA GLU A 111 21.19 -5.58 -9.79
C GLU A 111 21.01 -6.45 -11.04
N ASN A 112 21.21 -5.86 -12.22
CA ASN A 112 20.98 -6.51 -13.51
C ASN A 112 19.59 -7.14 -13.64
N GLY A 113 18.59 -6.53 -12.97
CA GLY A 113 17.22 -6.99 -12.97
C GLY A 113 16.22 -5.89 -12.70
N ARG A 114 14.96 -6.30 -12.59
CA ARG A 114 13.80 -5.48 -12.28
C ARG A 114 13.04 -6.14 -11.14
N VAL A 115 12.36 -5.31 -10.34
CA VAL A 115 11.50 -5.75 -9.24
C VAL A 115 10.13 -5.13 -9.43
N THR A 116 9.07 -5.95 -9.43
CA THR A 116 7.70 -5.45 -9.34
C THR A 116 7.17 -5.66 -7.92
N VAL A 117 6.48 -4.65 -7.40
CA VAL A 117 5.99 -4.61 -6.02
C VAL A 117 4.47 -4.72 -6.04
N HIS A 118 3.92 -5.71 -5.34
CA HIS A 118 2.49 -5.93 -5.25
C HIS A 118 2.01 -6.13 -3.79
N PRO A 119 1.01 -5.38 -3.32
CA PRO A 119 0.41 -4.20 -3.97
C PRO A 119 1.43 -3.03 -4.08
N PRO A 120 1.21 -2.05 -4.97
CA PRO A 120 2.06 -0.87 -5.07
C PRO A 120 2.10 -0.09 -3.75
N GLY A 121 3.26 0.49 -3.44
CA GLY A 121 3.47 1.28 -2.22
C GLY A 121 4.68 0.79 -1.41
N PRO A 122 4.75 1.14 -0.10
CA PRO A 122 5.86 0.75 0.75
C PRO A 122 5.88 -0.77 0.96
N ALA A 123 7.08 -1.35 1.03
CA ALA A 123 7.26 -2.76 1.36
C ALA A 123 6.92 -3.02 2.83
N VAL A 124 5.78 -3.66 3.07
CA VAL A 124 5.22 -3.95 4.40
C VAL A 124 4.68 -5.38 4.44
N GLU A 125 4.24 -5.83 5.62
CA GLU A 125 3.55 -7.12 5.80
C GLU A 125 2.51 -7.38 4.68
N GLY A 126 2.64 -8.52 4.01
CA GLY A 126 1.80 -8.93 2.89
C GLY A 126 2.26 -8.46 1.51
N THR A 127 3.25 -7.56 1.41
CA THR A 127 3.87 -7.19 0.13
C THR A 127 4.58 -8.38 -0.49
N ILE A 128 4.40 -8.57 -1.78
CA ILE A 128 5.07 -9.56 -2.62
C ILE A 128 5.96 -8.80 -3.60
N LEU A 129 7.21 -9.25 -3.71
CA LEU A 129 8.13 -8.80 -4.75
C LEU A 129 8.26 -9.89 -5.79
N HIS A 130 8.21 -9.53 -7.07
CA HIS A 130 8.59 -10.41 -8.16
C HIS A 130 9.84 -9.88 -8.85
N TYR A 131 10.74 -10.80 -9.16
CA TYR A 131 12.06 -10.53 -9.71
C TYR A 131 12.16 -11.05 -11.14
N SER A 132 12.76 -10.25 -12.00
CA SER A 132 13.11 -10.63 -13.37
C SER A 132 14.48 -10.07 -13.71
N CYS A 133 15.35 -10.84 -14.34
CA CYS A 133 16.63 -10.32 -14.81
C CYS A 133 16.49 -9.52 -16.10
N LEU A 134 17.45 -8.64 -16.36
CA LEU A 134 17.60 -7.98 -17.65
C LEU A 134 17.97 -9.00 -18.72
N GLU A 135 17.82 -8.62 -19.98
CA GLU A 135 18.18 -9.46 -21.12
C GLU A 135 19.64 -9.89 -21.03
N GLY A 136 19.90 -11.17 -21.31
CA GLY A 136 21.24 -11.76 -21.22
C GLY A 136 21.67 -12.14 -19.81
N PHE A 137 20.82 -12.01 -18.78
CA PHE A 137 21.09 -12.48 -17.42
C PHE A 137 20.14 -13.61 -17.01
N ILE A 138 20.65 -14.51 -16.17
CA ILE A 138 19.91 -15.64 -15.58
C ILE A 138 19.63 -15.36 -14.11
N LEU A 139 18.39 -15.56 -13.70
CA LEU A 139 17.96 -15.44 -12.30
C LEU A 139 18.38 -16.67 -11.51
N VAL A 140 19.14 -16.46 -10.44
CA VAL A 140 19.53 -17.50 -9.48
C VAL A 140 18.82 -17.24 -8.16
N GLY A 141 17.97 -18.19 -7.76
CA GLY A 141 17.13 -18.11 -6.57
C GLY A 141 15.64 -18.05 -6.91
N ARG A 142 14.82 -17.70 -5.91
CA ARG A 142 13.35 -17.61 -6.08
C ARG A 142 13.00 -16.32 -6.82
N ASN A 143 12.12 -16.41 -7.80
CA ASN A 143 11.63 -15.24 -8.55
C ASN A 143 10.61 -14.39 -7.78
N SER A 144 10.28 -14.78 -6.54
CA SER A 144 9.39 -14.01 -5.68
C SER A 144 9.72 -14.21 -4.21
N THR A 145 9.36 -13.21 -3.41
CA THR A 145 9.49 -13.25 -1.95
C THR A 145 8.36 -12.43 -1.33
N GLN A 146 7.85 -12.87 -0.19
CA GLN A 146 6.77 -12.19 0.54
C GLN A 146 7.27 -11.63 1.86
N CYS A 147 6.85 -10.41 2.17
CA CYS A 147 7.07 -9.79 3.47
C CYS A 147 6.10 -10.40 4.48
N ASN A 148 6.63 -11.14 5.44
CA ASN A 148 5.83 -11.83 6.45
C ASN A 148 5.42 -10.90 7.60
N LYS A 149 4.63 -11.44 8.54
CA LYS A 149 4.11 -10.72 9.72
C LYS A 149 5.18 -10.27 10.72
N LEU A 150 6.44 -10.67 10.54
CA LEU A 150 7.58 -10.28 11.37
C LEU A 150 8.43 -9.19 10.70
N GLY A 151 8.00 -8.64 9.56
CA GLY A 151 8.77 -7.65 8.82
C GLY A 151 10.01 -8.24 8.15
N LYS A 152 9.98 -9.54 7.81
CA LYS A 152 11.06 -10.25 7.12
C LYS A 152 10.59 -10.81 5.79
N TRP A 153 11.48 -10.81 4.81
CA TRP A 153 11.29 -11.52 3.55
C TRP A 153 11.41 -13.03 3.78
N ASP A 154 10.52 -13.81 3.18
CA ASP A 154 10.38 -15.25 3.43
C ASP A 154 11.38 -16.13 2.66
N SER A 155 12.00 -15.58 1.62
CA SER A 155 12.94 -16.24 0.73
C SER A 155 14.16 -15.34 0.58
N PRO A 156 15.41 -15.81 0.42
CA PRO A 156 16.59 -14.98 0.16
C PRO A 156 16.47 -14.10 -1.09
N LYS A 157 17.19 -12.97 -1.12
CA LYS A 157 17.22 -12.08 -2.30
C LYS A 157 17.92 -12.79 -3.46
N PRO A 158 17.30 -12.92 -4.65
CA PRO A 158 17.94 -13.57 -5.78
C PRO A 158 19.04 -12.69 -6.39
N VAL A 159 19.83 -13.28 -7.29
CA VAL A 159 20.89 -12.60 -8.03
C VAL A 159 20.73 -12.85 -9.53
N CYS A 160 21.06 -11.86 -10.35
CA CYS A 160 21.13 -11.98 -11.79
C CYS A 160 22.59 -12.15 -12.23
N HIS A 161 22.91 -13.29 -12.84
CA HIS A 161 24.25 -13.60 -13.33
C HIS A 161 24.27 -13.67 -14.86
N TYR A 162 25.41 -13.36 -15.47
CA TYR A 162 25.62 -13.70 -16.87
C TYR A 162 25.55 -15.23 -17.04
N PRO A 163 24.99 -15.72 -18.16
CA PRO A 163 25.13 -17.12 -18.53
C PRO A 163 26.62 -17.47 -18.64
N PRO A 164 27.01 -18.70 -18.27
CA PRO A 164 28.36 -19.14 -18.49
C PRO A 164 28.70 -19.13 -19.99
N LEU A 165 29.89 -18.63 -20.33
CA LEU A 165 30.44 -18.78 -21.66
C LEU A 165 30.93 -20.22 -21.81
N VAL A 166 30.51 -20.89 -22.87
CA VAL A 166 30.90 -22.27 -23.17
C VAL A 166 31.84 -22.27 -24.35
N PHE A 167 33.08 -22.71 -24.14
CA PHE A 167 34.09 -22.88 -25.18
C PHE A 167 34.30 -24.37 -25.43
N ALA A 168 34.01 -24.83 -26.64
CA ALA A 168 34.31 -26.19 -27.06
C ALA A 168 35.56 -26.22 -27.94
N LYS A 169 36.51 -27.09 -27.62
CA LYS A 169 37.73 -27.30 -28.42
C LYS A 169 37.85 -28.77 -28.82
N LEU A 170 38.18 -29.02 -30.08
CA LEU A 170 38.49 -30.35 -30.59
C LEU A 170 39.98 -30.63 -30.38
N ILE A 171 40.31 -31.71 -29.66
CA ILE A 171 41.70 -32.15 -29.44
C ILE A 171 41.75 -33.66 -29.65
N ASN A 172 42.58 -34.12 -30.59
CA ASN A 172 42.84 -35.55 -30.86
C ASN A 172 41.56 -36.40 -31.02
N GLY A 173 40.53 -35.88 -31.69
CA GLY A 173 39.25 -36.58 -31.91
C GLY A 173 38.26 -36.53 -30.74
N GLY A 174 38.61 -35.90 -29.61
CA GLY A 174 37.71 -35.62 -28.49
C GLY A 174 37.25 -34.15 -28.43
N VAL A 175 36.05 -33.92 -27.88
CA VAL A 175 35.51 -32.57 -27.60
C VAL A 175 35.77 -32.22 -26.14
N THR A 176 36.59 -31.22 -25.86
CA THR A 176 36.75 -30.63 -24.52
C THR A 176 35.85 -29.41 -24.38
N VAL A 177 35.05 -29.36 -23.31
CA VAL A 177 34.15 -28.24 -23.01
C VAL A 177 34.66 -27.47 -21.79
N SER A 178 34.94 -26.19 -21.97
CA SER A 178 35.33 -25.26 -20.91
C SER A 178 34.19 -24.29 -20.61
N ILE A 179 33.88 -24.13 -19.32
CA ILE A 179 32.82 -23.22 -18.84
C ILE A 179 33.51 -22.04 -18.14
N CYS A 180 33.33 -20.84 -18.67
CA CYS A 180 33.85 -19.60 -18.08
C CYS A 180 32.70 -18.77 -17.52
N GLN A 181 32.77 -18.37 -16.24
CA GLN A 181 31.84 -17.40 -15.67
C GLN A 181 32.44 -16.01 -15.75
N LEU A 182 31.69 -15.05 -16.31
CA LEU A 182 32.04 -13.64 -16.25
C LEU A 182 31.78 -13.15 -14.82
N MET A 183 32.84 -12.97 -14.04
CA MET A 183 32.76 -12.34 -12.73
C MET A 183 32.75 -10.82 -12.93
N SER A 184 31.85 -10.11 -12.22
CA SER A 184 31.89 -8.64 -12.18
C SER A 184 33.29 -8.16 -11.79
N ALA A 185 33.78 -7.12 -12.48
CA ALA A 185 35.15 -6.61 -12.41
C ALA A 185 35.58 -5.97 -11.08
N ASN A 186 35.05 -6.43 -9.93
CA ASN A 186 35.31 -5.82 -8.62
C ASN A 186 35.66 -6.80 -7.49
N GLN A 187 36.13 -8.01 -7.81
CA GLN A 187 36.90 -8.84 -6.89
C GLN A 187 38.13 -9.36 -7.62
N GLN A 188 39.31 -9.18 -7.02
CA GLN A 188 40.60 -9.66 -7.53
C GLN A 188 40.44 -11.02 -8.21
N GLY A 189 40.83 -11.09 -9.49
CA GLY A 189 40.80 -12.30 -10.28
C GLY A 189 41.52 -13.45 -9.58
N SER A 190 40.77 -14.52 -9.30
CA SER A 190 41.32 -15.83 -9.01
C SER A 190 40.72 -16.78 -10.03
N GLU A 191 41.51 -17.14 -11.04
CA GLU A 191 41.21 -18.22 -11.97
C GLU A 191 41.19 -19.54 -11.17
N ARG A 192 40.04 -19.91 -10.61
CA ARG A 192 39.81 -21.30 -10.23
C ARG A 192 39.16 -22.00 -11.41
N GLY A 193 40.00 -22.47 -12.32
CA GLY A 193 39.59 -23.47 -13.30
C GLY A 193 39.15 -24.73 -12.56
N VAL A 194 37.85 -25.01 -12.57
CA VAL A 194 37.36 -26.33 -12.17
C VAL A 194 37.48 -27.23 -13.40
N VAL A 195 38.51 -28.08 -13.42
CA VAL A 195 38.59 -29.19 -14.37
C VAL A 195 37.55 -30.22 -13.93
N MET A 196 36.38 -30.20 -14.58
CA MET A 196 35.46 -31.33 -14.49
C MET A 196 35.96 -32.40 -15.45
N GLU A 197 36.70 -33.40 -14.95
CA GLU A 197 37.03 -34.58 -15.75
C GLU A 197 35.72 -35.28 -16.15
N GLY A 198 35.36 -35.15 -17.42
CA GLY A 198 34.29 -35.94 -18.01
C GLY A 198 34.73 -37.41 -18.08
N ARG A 199 33.93 -38.30 -17.50
CA ARG A 199 34.10 -39.75 -17.66
C ARG A 199 34.12 -40.10 -19.15
N PRO A 200 35.03 -40.97 -19.61
CA PRO A 200 35.01 -41.43 -20.99
C PRO A 200 33.69 -42.16 -21.27
N ALA A 201 33.07 -41.82 -22.40
CA ALA A 201 31.96 -42.58 -22.95
C ALA A 201 32.44 -44.02 -23.19
N GLY A 202 31.80 -44.96 -22.50
CA GLY A 202 32.03 -46.38 -22.70
C GLY A 202 31.77 -46.75 -24.17
N ASN A 203 32.70 -47.52 -24.72
CA ASN A 203 32.63 -48.09 -26.05
C ASN A 203 31.48 -49.13 -26.10
N GLU A 204 30.35 -48.77 -26.68
CA GLU A 204 29.32 -49.74 -27.08
C GLU A 204 29.42 -50.03 -28.59
N ARG A 205 30.05 -51.19 -28.80
CA ARG A 205 30.15 -52.10 -29.96
C ARG A 205 29.14 -51.91 -31.10
N GLY A 206 29.67 -52.05 -32.32
CA GLY A 206 28.97 -52.44 -33.55
C GLY A 206 29.99 -52.89 -34.58
#